data_AF-A0A9E3L1G0-F1
#
_entry.id   AF-A0A9E3L1G0-F1
#
_cell.length_a   1.000
_cell.length_b   1.000
_cell.length_c   1.000
_cell.angle_alpha   90.00
_cell.angle_beta   90.00
_cell.angle_gamma   90.00
#
_symmetry.space_group_name_H-M   'P 1'
#
loop_
_entity.id
_entity.type
_entity.pdbx_description
1 polymer ?
#
loop_
_entity_poly.entity_id
_entity_poly.type
_entity_poly.pdbx_seq_one_letter_code
_entity_poly.pdbx_strand_id
1 'polypeptide(L)'
;MSRFLFLALVIFFACSGPASGPDQVLIAVKRNYDIPKKSEPVVISIAWSELISRAPGIESTTPIVTDKNFGTNVPVKLTDINGDSQPDYLVLEYTLNSNEPVFTFLIEAGEKKQEVVTSTQDVATRLSISFLTPVREYEKKNGRISDFSSALVNSTMNQYPDLKDFPIYAPDRWNYEYSFFMAGAYRQGKKINNSEYVSYAKRWIDGFITEEGTFRPGVYKMKEYKLDDILPGRVVLYLHDETDEAKYKSIADTLILHLSQQPKTSDGGYWHKEVYPYQMWLDGIFMADVFSMQYASAFNASEWYDESIHQIKLIYEHTLDPTTGLLYHGWDESKNPVWAHPERGTSPEFWGRAVGWYLMALVESLDYIPENHPERKDVIKILQDLSAAVKKYQDPQPKLWYQVLDKGNQEGNWIETSCSAMFAYALAKGHRQGFLDESYLATANEAFDALLDQYVYVDDSGNLHLDQTVKIGTLNPKNSKGDFEYYVTTERRIDDYKGLASLLFLSIELNR
;
A
#
# COMPACT_ATOMS: atom_id res chain seq x y z
N MET A 1 46.62 26.27 5.40
CA MET A 1 46.41 25.17 6.35
C MET A 1 45.02 25.32 6.94
N SER A 2 44.01 24.67 6.35
CA SER A 2 42.67 24.58 6.93
C SER A 2 42.29 23.11 6.97
N ARG A 3 42.26 22.55 8.18
CA ARG A 3 41.87 21.16 8.44
C ARG A 3 40.34 21.09 8.37
N PHE A 4 39.82 20.44 7.35
CA PHE A 4 38.45 19.94 7.37
C PHE A 4 38.39 18.73 8.30
N LEU A 5 37.62 18.86 9.40
CA LEU A 5 37.20 17.74 10.21
C LEU A 5 36.25 16.87 9.36
N PHE A 6 36.68 15.65 9.05
CA PHE A 6 35.77 14.59 8.63
C PHE A 6 34.95 14.18 9.87
N LEU A 7 33.67 14.54 9.89
CA LEU A 7 32.70 13.86 10.74
C LEU A 7 32.39 12.53 10.04
N ALA A 8 33.04 11.45 10.47
CA ALA A 8 32.70 10.11 10.01
C ALA A 8 31.35 9.72 10.62
N LEU A 9 30.27 9.98 9.89
CA LEU A 9 28.98 9.38 10.16
C LEU A 9 29.09 7.92 9.73
N VAL A 10 29.43 7.04 10.67
CA VAL A 10 29.41 5.59 10.44
C VAL A 10 27.94 5.17 10.44
N ILE A 11 27.29 5.27 9.29
CA ILE A 11 26.00 4.62 9.07
C ILE A 11 26.31 3.16 8.78
N PHE A 12 26.01 2.29 9.74
CA PHE A 12 25.97 0.86 9.50
C PHE A 12 24.96 0.60 8.37
N PHE A 13 25.42 0.02 7.26
CA PHE A 13 24.55 -0.76 6.38
C PHE A 13 24.09 -1.99 7.18
N ALA A 14 23.12 -1.79 8.06
CA ALA A 14 22.44 -2.89 8.71
C ALA A 14 21.36 -3.37 7.73
N CYS A 15 21.48 -4.63 7.29
CA CYS A 15 20.29 -5.46 7.14
C CYS A 15 19.54 -5.39 8.48
N SER A 16 18.65 -4.41 8.62
CA SER A 16 17.83 -4.24 9.79
C SER A 16 16.88 -5.44 9.80
N GLY A 17 17.14 -6.42 10.67
CA GLY A 17 16.15 -7.44 10.99
C GLY A 17 14.86 -6.79 11.53
N PRO A 18 13.81 -7.59 11.78
CA PRO A 18 12.55 -7.07 12.29
C PRO A 18 12.76 -6.19 13.54
N ALA A 19 11.95 -5.13 13.67
CA ALA A 19 12.08 -4.09 14.68
C ALA A 19 11.60 -4.53 16.08
N SER A 20 12.08 -5.66 16.57
CA SER A 20 11.93 -6.11 17.96
C SER A 20 13.22 -6.75 18.46
N GLY A 21 13.43 -6.70 19.77
CA GLY A 21 14.58 -7.30 20.42
C GLY A 21 14.75 -6.76 21.84
N PRO A 22 15.78 -7.21 22.58
CA PRO A 22 16.04 -6.70 23.92
C PRO A 22 16.25 -5.17 23.91
N ASP A 23 16.77 -4.61 22.83
CA ASP A 23 17.16 -3.21 22.75
C ASP A 23 16.17 -2.32 21.97
N GLN A 24 15.08 -2.87 21.43
CA GLN A 24 14.15 -2.10 20.60
C GLN A 24 12.72 -2.66 20.61
N VAL A 25 11.75 -1.77 20.44
CA VAL A 25 10.35 -2.14 20.24
C VAL A 25 9.63 -1.17 19.30
N LEU A 26 8.73 -1.72 18.49
CA LEU A 26 7.86 -0.96 17.62
C LEU A 26 6.49 -0.78 18.31
N ILE A 27 5.95 0.44 18.26
CA ILE A 27 4.60 0.73 18.72
C ILE A 27 3.77 1.40 17.61
N ALA A 28 2.48 1.09 17.58
CA ALA A 28 1.48 1.83 16.82
C ALA A 28 0.66 2.70 17.78
N VAL A 29 0.40 3.94 17.38
CA VAL A 29 -0.43 4.89 18.11
C VAL A 29 -1.63 5.26 17.25
N LYS A 30 -2.82 4.92 17.71
CA LYS A 30 -4.09 5.21 17.02
C LYS A 30 -4.86 6.32 17.74
N ARG A 31 -5.44 7.21 16.94
CA ARG A 31 -6.31 8.30 17.42
C ARG A 31 -7.75 7.85 17.58
N ASN A 32 -8.42 8.31 18.64
CA ASN A 32 -9.79 7.92 19.00
C ASN A 32 -10.84 9.05 18.74
N TYR A 33 -10.66 9.98 17.79
CA TYR A 33 -11.55 11.15 17.59
C TYR A 33 -12.36 11.20 16.29
N ASP A 34 -13.57 11.76 16.40
CA ASP A 34 -14.55 11.98 15.31
C ASP A 34 -14.27 13.22 14.42
N ILE A 35 -13.38 14.16 14.79
CA ILE A 35 -13.14 15.39 14.01
C ILE A 35 -11.63 15.69 13.90
N PRO A 36 -11.04 15.74 12.68
CA PRO A 36 -9.62 16.06 12.52
C PRO A 36 -9.33 17.57 12.68
N LYS A 37 -8.40 17.94 13.57
CA LYS A 37 -7.70 19.24 13.52
C LYS A 37 -6.46 19.11 12.64
N LYS A 38 -6.27 20.02 11.67
CA LYS A 38 -5.17 19.99 10.66
C LYS A 38 -3.80 19.59 11.22
N SER A 39 -3.47 20.12 12.40
CA SER A 39 -2.27 19.78 13.17
C SER A 39 -2.62 19.93 14.64
N GLU A 40 -2.16 19.02 15.49
CA GLU A 40 -2.40 19.07 16.92
C GLU A 40 -1.16 18.60 17.69
N PRO A 41 -0.57 19.45 18.55
CA PRO A 41 0.40 18.99 19.54
C PRO A 41 -0.25 17.99 20.48
N VAL A 42 0.39 16.85 20.66
CA VAL A 42 -0.02 15.82 21.61
C VAL A 42 1.15 15.42 22.49
N VAL A 43 0.79 14.83 23.63
CA VAL A 43 1.72 14.15 24.51
C VAL A 43 1.36 12.67 24.47
N ILE A 44 2.31 11.84 24.06
CA ILE A 44 2.16 10.37 24.06
C ILE A 44 2.90 9.86 25.30
N SER A 45 2.17 9.27 26.24
CA SER A 45 2.75 8.70 27.46
C SER A 45 2.74 7.18 27.37
N ILE A 46 3.92 6.58 27.37
CA ILE A 46 4.11 5.12 27.31
C ILE A 46 4.55 4.67 28.69
N ALA A 47 3.85 3.67 29.27
CA ALA A 47 4.20 3.13 30.58
C ALA A 47 5.61 2.53 30.55
N TRP A 48 6.49 2.99 31.44
CA TRP A 48 7.89 2.60 31.46
C TRP A 48 8.07 1.11 31.78
N SER A 49 7.28 0.58 32.72
CA SER A 49 7.29 -0.83 33.08
C SER A 49 6.91 -1.74 31.91
N GLU A 50 5.92 -1.34 31.12
CA GLU A 50 5.50 -2.08 29.93
C GLU A 50 6.59 -2.03 28.85
N LEU A 51 7.16 -0.85 28.59
CA LEU A 51 8.26 -0.67 27.65
C LEU A 51 9.46 -1.58 27.98
N ILE A 52 9.93 -1.57 29.23
CA ILE A 52 11.04 -2.42 29.67
C ILE A 52 10.70 -3.90 29.58
N SER A 53 9.45 -4.29 29.88
CA SER A 53 9.05 -5.69 29.77
C SER A 53 9.17 -6.24 28.34
N ARG A 54 9.05 -5.37 27.33
CA ARG A 54 9.17 -5.70 25.90
C ARG A 54 10.61 -5.55 25.41
N ALA A 55 11.32 -4.52 25.85
CA ALA A 55 12.68 -4.17 25.44
C ALA A 55 13.55 -3.84 26.67
N PRO A 56 14.01 -4.87 27.43
CA PRO A 56 14.72 -4.67 28.69
C PRO A 56 16.05 -3.93 28.58
N GLY A 57 16.70 -3.95 27.41
CA GLY A 57 17.92 -3.19 27.13
C GLY A 57 17.76 -1.68 27.21
N ILE A 58 16.51 -1.18 27.12
CA ILE A 58 16.19 0.25 27.26
C ILE A 58 16.32 0.73 28.71
N GLU A 59 16.17 -0.15 29.69
CA GLU A 59 16.00 0.17 31.12
C GLU A 59 17.04 1.14 31.69
N SER A 60 18.28 1.11 31.20
CA SER A 60 19.38 1.94 31.70
C SER A 60 19.82 3.05 30.74
N THR A 61 18.99 3.38 29.76
CA THR A 61 19.31 4.35 28.69
C THR A 61 18.30 5.50 28.62
N THR A 62 18.70 6.60 27.99
CA THR A 62 17.73 7.54 27.40
C THR A 62 17.32 6.97 26.05
N PRO A 63 16.05 6.57 25.85
CA PRO A 63 15.62 5.94 24.61
C PRO A 63 15.74 6.90 23.42
N ILE A 64 16.09 6.37 22.25
CA ILE A 64 15.94 7.07 20.97
C ILE A 64 14.59 6.67 20.41
N VAL A 65 13.79 7.65 20.00
CA VAL A 65 12.50 7.38 19.37
C VAL A 65 12.50 7.94 17.96
N THR A 66 12.21 7.09 17.00
CA THR A 66 12.08 7.45 15.59
C THR A 66 10.66 7.26 15.14
N ASP A 67 10.08 8.32 14.58
CA ASP A 67 8.85 8.24 13.80
C ASP A 67 9.14 7.51 12.49
N LYS A 68 8.54 6.34 12.34
CA LYS A 68 8.77 5.47 11.17
C LYS A 68 8.07 5.97 9.92
N ASN A 69 7.10 6.88 10.04
CA ASN A 69 6.41 7.44 8.88
C ASN A 69 7.31 8.35 8.05
N PHE A 70 8.17 9.12 8.74
CA PHE A 70 9.07 10.10 8.12
C PHE A 70 10.57 9.80 8.35
N GLY A 71 10.91 8.83 9.20
CA GLY A 71 12.29 8.52 9.57
C GLY A 71 12.94 9.61 10.44
N THR A 72 12.15 10.35 11.21
CA THR A 72 12.61 11.50 12.00
C THR A 72 12.67 11.17 13.49
N ASN A 73 13.66 11.71 14.18
CA ASN A 73 13.76 11.54 15.63
C ASN A 73 12.72 12.40 16.36
N VAL A 74 12.10 11.80 17.37
CA VAL A 74 11.08 12.42 18.21
C VAL A 74 11.71 12.80 19.55
N PRO A 75 11.57 14.05 20.01
CA PRO A 75 12.02 14.44 21.35
C PRO A 75 11.30 13.66 22.45
N VAL A 76 12.06 13.20 23.43
CA VAL A 76 11.54 12.38 24.55
C VAL A 76 11.90 12.92 25.92
N LYS A 77 11.10 12.58 26.91
CA LYS A 77 11.36 12.82 28.34
C LYS A 77 11.03 11.57 29.15
N LEU A 78 11.88 11.25 30.13
CA LEU A 78 11.57 10.27 31.16
C LEU A 78 10.95 11.01 32.35
N THR A 79 9.77 10.59 32.79
CA THR A 79 9.04 11.27 33.85
C THR A 79 8.78 10.36 35.04
N ASP A 80 9.06 10.87 36.23
CA ASP A 80 8.70 10.31 37.54
C ASP A 80 7.50 11.09 38.09
N ILE A 81 6.41 10.39 38.39
CA ILE A 81 5.18 10.96 38.94
C ILE A 81 4.98 10.58 40.42
N ASN A 82 5.79 9.67 40.96
CA ASN A 82 5.60 9.09 42.29
C ASN A 82 6.69 9.52 43.31
N GLY A 83 7.81 10.08 42.83
CA GLY A 83 8.91 10.63 43.61
C GLY A 83 9.99 9.62 44.01
N ASP A 84 10.01 8.42 43.45
CA ASP A 84 11.01 7.37 43.71
C ASP A 84 12.29 7.51 42.86
N SER A 85 12.35 8.55 42.02
CA SER A 85 13.45 8.81 41.09
C SER A 85 13.66 7.74 40.01
N GLN A 86 12.68 6.86 39.79
CA GLN A 86 12.61 5.95 38.66
C GLN A 86 11.61 6.49 37.62
N PRO A 87 11.80 6.21 36.32
CA PRO A 87 10.82 6.61 35.33
C PRO A 87 9.51 5.80 35.50
N ASP A 88 8.38 6.48 35.53
CA ASP A 88 7.06 5.86 35.40
C ASP A 88 6.59 5.85 33.94
N TYR A 89 6.99 6.85 33.16
CA TYR A 89 6.61 6.99 31.74
C TYR A 89 7.77 7.47 30.85
N LEU A 90 7.77 6.98 29.60
CA LEU A 90 8.42 7.62 28.47
C LEU A 90 7.40 8.54 27.79
N VAL A 91 7.75 9.81 27.68
CA VAL A 91 6.87 10.86 27.17
C VAL A 91 7.40 11.40 25.85
N LEU A 92 6.58 11.34 24.81
CA LEU A 92 6.88 11.90 23.49
C LEU A 92 6.11 13.21 23.32
N GLU A 93 6.82 14.28 23.03
CA GLU A 93 6.23 15.56 22.60
C GLU A 93 6.17 15.55 21.07
N TYR A 94 4.97 15.38 20.52
CA TYR A 94 4.79 15.14 19.09
C TYR A 94 3.68 16.04 18.52
N THR A 95 3.78 16.37 17.24
CA THR A 95 2.73 17.12 16.53
C THR A 95 2.06 16.22 15.51
N LEU A 96 0.86 15.75 15.82
CA LEU A 96 0.14 14.85 14.94
C LEU A 96 -0.53 15.63 13.80
N ASN A 97 -0.34 15.16 12.57
CA ASN A 97 -1.00 15.64 11.36
C ASN A 97 -2.40 15.01 11.23
N SER A 98 -3.46 15.78 10.97
CA SER A 98 -4.83 15.24 10.86
C SER A 98 -4.99 14.14 9.81
N ASN A 99 -4.16 14.14 8.78
CA ASN A 99 -4.32 13.25 7.63
C ASN A 99 -3.67 11.87 7.87
N GLU A 100 -3.24 11.61 9.10
CA GLU A 100 -2.56 10.40 9.57
C GLU A 100 -3.37 9.79 10.73
N PRO A 101 -4.00 8.62 10.50
CA PRO A 101 -4.82 7.95 11.51
C PRO A 101 -4.01 7.07 12.47
N VAL A 102 -2.86 6.57 12.02
CA VAL A 102 -1.97 5.67 12.76
C VAL A 102 -0.54 6.18 12.62
N PHE A 103 0.17 6.24 13.74
CA PHE A 103 1.56 6.66 13.83
C PHE A 103 2.39 5.49 14.35
N THR A 104 3.53 5.24 13.73
CA THR A 104 4.41 4.14 14.14
C THR A 104 5.70 4.71 14.68
N PHE A 105 6.08 4.30 15.88
CA PHE A 105 7.31 4.73 16.52
C PHE A 105 8.20 3.52 16.82
N LEU A 106 9.45 3.60 16.39
CA LEU A 106 10.50 2.69 16.82
C LEU A 106 11.19 3.31 18.04
N ILE A 107 11.24 2.56 19.14
CA ILE A 107 11.87 2.96 20.38
C ILE A 107 13.09 2.06 20.58
N GLU A 108 14.27 2.66 20.67
CA GLU A 108 15.55 1.96 20.77
C GLU A 108 16.32 2.38 22.02
N ALA A 109 17.16 1.48 22.53
CA ALA A 109 18.11 1.78 23.59
C ALA A 109 19.12 2.84 23.10
N GLY A 110 19.21 3.96 23.82
CA GLY A 110 20.14 5.04 23.49
C GLY A 110 21.37 5.07 24.38
N GLU A 111 21.83 6.28 24.71
CA GLU A 111 22.99 6.45 25.58
C GLU A 111 22.68 6.01 27.02
N LYS A 112 23.68 5.41 27.70
CA LYS A 112 23.61 5.02 29.12
C LYS A 112 23.68 6.22 30.06
N LYS A 113 22.67 7.06 29.96
CA LYS A 113 22.45 8.26 30.76
C LYS A 113 20.95 8.41 30.89
N GLN A 114 20.43 8.57 32.11
CA GLN A 114 19.01 8.82 32.35
C GLN A 114 18.84 10.11 33.13
N GLU A 115 18.16 11.07 32.51
CA GLU A 115 17.69 12.27 33.19
C GLU A 115 16.17 12.14 33.36
N VAL A 116 15.76 11.87 34.61
CA VAL A 116 14.34 11.71 34.97
C VAL A 116 13.84 13.03 35.55
N VAL A 117 12.73 13.53 35.01
CA VAL A 117 12.15 14.81 35.43
C VAL A 117 10.88 14.54 36.26
N THR A 118 10.80 15.12 37.45
CA THR A 118 9.58 15.09 38.26
C THR A 118 8.51 15.96 37.59
N SER A 119 7.35 15.38 37.26
CA SER A 119 6.27 16.11 36.59
C SER A 119 4.90 15.60 37.02
N THR A 120 3.91 16.50 37.12
CA THR A 120 2.50 16.11 37.20
C THR A 120 2.00 15.90 35.77
N GLN A 121 1.63 14.67 35.40
CA GLN A 121 1.16 14.40 34.04
C GLN A 121 -0.35 14.18 33.99
N ASP A 122 -1.02 14.93 33.10
CA ASP A 122 -2.30 14.49 32.55
C ASP A 122 -2.00 13.46 31.47
N VAL A 123 -2.26 12.18 31.74
CA VAL A 123 -2.18 11.12 30.73
C VAL A 123 -3.21 11.43 29.64
N ALA A 124 -2.76 11.61 28.40
CA ALA A 124 -3.68 11.85 27.29
C ALA A 124 -4.55 10.59 27.06
N THR A 125 -5.75 10.55 27.62
CA THR A 125 -6.76 9.47 27.50
C THR A 125 -7.31 9.26 26.08
N ARG A 126 -6.67 9.88 25.09
CA ARG A 126 -7.22 10.22 23.78
C ARG A 126 -6.53 9.46 22.63
N LEU A 127 -5.50 8.69 22.97
CA LEU A 127 -4.70 7.87 22.08
C LEU A 127 -4.70 6.44 22.62
N SER A 128 -4.71 5.47 21.72
CA SER A 128 -4.41 4.07 22.05
C SER A 128 -3.02 3.73 21.56
N ILE A 129 -2.24 3.03 22.39
CA ILE A 129 -0.89 2.57 22.08
C ILE A 129 -0.96 1.05 21.99
N SER A 130 -0.40 0.48 20.93
CA SER A 130 -0.28 -0.96 20.72
C SER A 130 1.17 -1.33 20.52
N PHE A 131 1.67 -2.28 21.30
CA PHE A 131 3.01 -2.85 21.10
C PHE A 131 2.96 -3.87 19.96
N LEU A 132 3.89 -3.76 19.04
CA LEU A 132 3.93 -4.58 17.83
C LEU A 132 5.01 -5.65 17.96
N THR A 133 4.59 -6.91 17.88
CA THR A 133 5.48 -8.08 17.90
C THR A 133 5.63 -8.61 16.48
N PRO A 134 6.84 -8.85 15.95
CA PRO A 134 6.98 -9.46 14.63
C PRO A 134 6.24 -10.78 14.54
N VAL A 135 5.57 -11.03 13.41
CA VAL A 135 4.67 -12.18 13.28
C VAL A 135 5.38 -13.51 13.56
N ARG A 136 6.65 -13.65 13.18
CA ARG A 136 7.42 -14.87 13.46
C ARG A 136 7.70 -15.08 14.93
N GLU A 137 7.86 -14.02 15.71
CA GLU A 137 8.01 -14.12 17.16
C GLU A 137 6.66 -14.44 17.82
N TYR A 138 5.58 -13.83 17.32
CA TYR A 138 4.23 -14.15 17.74
C TYR A 138 3.89 -15.63 17.47
N GLU A 139 4.20 -16.15 16.28
CA GLU A 139 3.95 -17.54 15.89
C GLU A 139 4.73 -18.55 16.73
N LYS A 140 5.95 -18.22 17.18
CA LYS A 140 6.72 -19.08 18.10
C LYS A 140 6.03 -19.28 19.44
N LYS A 141 5.28 -18.28 19.92
CA LYS A 141 4.58 -18.31 21.21
C LYS A 141 3.14 -18.84 21.09
N ASN A 142 2.46 -18.51 20.01
CA ASN A 142 1.01 -18.74 19.86
C ASN A 142 0.65 -19.82 18.82
N GLY A 143 1.64 -20.37 18.11
CA GLY A 143 1.42 -21.27 16.98
C GLY A 143 1.40 -20.52 15.64
N ARG A 144 1.69 -21.25 14.55
CA ARG A 144 1.73 -20.69 13.20
C ARG A 144 0.34 -20.26 12.75
N ILE A 145 0.25 -19.11 12.09
CA ILE A 145 -0.98 -18.68 11.43
C ILE A 145 -1.15 -19.53 10.17
N SER A 146 -2.12 -20.46 10.20
CA SER A 146 -2.32 -21.44 9.13
C SER A 146 -3.17 -20.93 7.96
N ASP A 147 -4.01 -19.91 8.19
CA ASP A 147 -4.79 -19.21 7.19
C ASP A 147 -4.54 -17.71 7.34
N PHE A 148 -3.41 -17.27 6.81
CA PHE A 148 -2.95 -15.89 6.90
C PHE A 148 -3.87 -14.94 6.13
N SER A 149 -4.40 -15.38 4.99
CA SER A 149 -5.39 -14.60 4.23
C SER A 149 -6.65 -14.26 5.05
N SER A 150 -7.24 -15.22 5.78
CA SER A 150 -8.36 -14.93 6.70
C SER A 150 -7.91 -14.10 7.91
N ALA A 151 -6.70 -14.33 8.43
CA ALA A 151 -6.18 -13.56 9.55
C ALA A 151 -6.06 -12.06 9.22
N LEU A 152 -5.63 -11.72 7.99
CA LEU A 152 -5.60 -10.33 7.51
C LEU A 152 -6.99 -9.70 7.47
N VAL A 153 -7.97 -10.40 6.87
CA VAL A 153 -9.35 -9.90 6.79
C VAL A 153 -9.93 -9.71 8.20
N ASN A 154 -9.79 -10.72 9.07
CA ASN A 154 -10.24 -10.64 10.46
C ASN A 154 -9.59 -9.49 11.22
N SER A 155 -8.29 -9.25 11.02
CA SER A 155 -7.57 -8.15 11.67
C SER A 155 -8.15 -6.80 11.28
N THR A 156 -8.46 -6.57 10.01
CA THR A 156 -9.12 -5.35 9.56
C THR A 156 -10.53 -5.23 10.11
N MET A 157 -11.30 -6.31 10.07
CA MET A 157 -12.68 -6.33 10.56
C MET A 157 -12.80 -6.13 12.07
N ASN A 158 -11.86 -6.66 12.85
CA ASN A 158 -11.78 -6.44 14.30
C ASN A 158 -11.46 -4.98 14.62
N GLN A 159 -10.57 -4.37 13.83
CA GLN A 159 -10.19 -2.95 14.00
C GLN A 159 -11.29 -1.98 13.53
N TYR A 160 -12.10 -2.40 12.55
CA TYR A 160 -13.14 -1.59 11.92
C TYR A 160 -14.44 -2.39 11.69
N PRO A 161 -15.13 -2.83 12.76
CA PRO A 161 -16.36 -3.62 12.64
C PRO A 161 -17.49 -2.80 12.01
N ASP A 162 -17.54 -1.50 12.29
CA ASP A 162 -18.38 -0.53 11.62
C ASP A 162 -17.56 0.22 10.56
N LEU A 163 -17.96 0.08 9.30
CA LEU A 163 -17.30 0.71 8.16
C LEU A 163 -17.40 2.24 8.19
N LYS A 164 -18.28 2.81 9.04
CA LYS A 164 -18.28 4.25 9.27
C LYS A 164 -17.00 4.74 9.97
N ASP A 165 -16.37 3.86 10.75
CA ASP A 165 -15.19 4.14 11.57
C ASP A 165 -13.88 3.83 10.82
N PHE A 166 -13.98 3.44 9.54
CA PHE A 166 -12.82 3.26 8.66
C PHE A 166 -12.03 4.58 8.59
N PRO A 167 -10.71 4.56 8.78
CA PRO A 167 -9.97 5.70 9.30
C PRO A 167 -10.01 6.94 8.38
N ILE A 168 -10.29 8.10 8.99
CA ILE A 168 -10.25 9.52 8.56
C ILE A 168 -10.81 9.90 7.17
N TYR A 169 -11.24 8.97 6.33
CA TYR A 169 -11.93 9.28 5.07
C TYR A 169 -13.01 8.27 4.68
N ALA A 170 -13.92 8.04 5.61
CA ALA A 170 -15.36 7.84 5.45
C ALA A 170 -15.93 6.69 4.56
N PRO A 171 -17.09 6.14 4.96
CA PRO A 171 -18.04 5.47 4.05
C PRO A 171 -18.63 6.43 2.99
N ASP A 172 -18.10 7.66 2.88
CA ASP A 172 -18.41 8.68 1.88
C ASP A 172 -17.28 8.89 0.85
N ARG A 173 -16.13 8.20 0.99
CA ARG A 173 -15.02 8.25 0.02
C ARG A 173 -14.99 7.00 -0.85
N TRP A 174 -15.72 7.04 -1.96
CA TRP A 174 -15.53 6.11 -3.06
C TRP A 174 -14.09 6.21 -3.57
N ASN A 175 -13.27 5.18 -3.32
CA ASN A 175 -11.85 5.20 -3.70
C ASN A 175 -11.28 3.79 -3.93
N TYR A 176 -10.23 3.74 -4.75
CA TYR A 176 -9.55 2.50 -5.13
C TYR A 176 -8.82 1.80 -3.97
N GLU A 177 -8.28 2.55 -3.01
CA GLU A 177 -7.43 2.01 -1.94
C GLU A 177 -8.20 0.99 -1.09
N TYR A 178 -9.39 1.38 -0.62
CA TYR A 178 -10.26 0.52 0.17
C TYR A 178 -10.97 -0.52 -0.68
N SER A 179 -11.40 -0.14 -1.89
CA SER A 179 -11.99 -1.10 -2.81
C SER A 179 -11.04 -2.27 -3.09
N PHE A 180 -9.74 -2.01 -3.23
CA PHE A 180 -8.78 -3.06 -3.51
C PHE A 180 -8.75 -4.08 -2.35
N PHE A 181 -8.79 -3.60 -1.11
CA PHE A 181 -8.91 -4.49 0.04
C PHE A 181 -10.25 -5.22 0.08
N MET A 182 -11.37 -4.53 -0.18
CA MET A 182 -12.71 -5.13 -0.21
C MET A 182 -12.84 -6.21 -1.28
N ALA A 183 -12.18 -6.04 -2.44
CA ALA A 183 -12.08 -7.07 -3.46
C ALA A 183 -11.35 -8.32 -2.95
N GLY A 184 -10.29 -8.14 -2.15
CA GLY A 184 -9.56 -9.24 -1.51
C GLY A 184 -10.40 -9.94 -0.44
N ALA A 185 -11.05 -9.17 0.44
CA ALA A 185 -11.94 -9.70 1.47
C ALA A 185 -13.10 -10.50 0.86
N TYR A 186 -13.71 -9.97 -0.21
CA TYR A 186 -14.71 -10.68 -1.00
C TYR A 186 -14.17 -12.01 -1.56
N ARG A 187 -13.02 -11.98 -2.25
CA ARG A 187 -12.41 -13.18 -2.85
C ARG A 187 -12.09 -14.24 -1.81
N GLN A 188 -11.55 -13.84 -0.66
CA GLN A 188 -11.30 -14.77 0.44
C GLN A 188 -12.63 -15.33 0.97
N GLY A 189 -13.63 -14.48 1.20
CA GLY A 189 -14.97 -14.90 1.61
C GLY A 189 -15.57 -15.95 0.69
N LYS A 190 -15.47 -15.75 -0.63
CA LYS A 190 -15.89 -16.74 -1.63
C LYS A 190 -15.07 -18.03 -1.56
N LYS A 191 -13.75 -17.93 -1.46
CA LYS A 191 -12.84 -19.07 -1.41
C LYS A 191 -13.11 -20.00 -0.23
N ILE A 192 -13.39 -19.44 0.95
CA ILE A 192 -13.64 -20.21 2.18
C ILE A 192 -15.12 -20.32 2.57
N ASN A 193 -16.04 -19.88 1.70
CA ASN A 193 -17.48 -19.81 1.96
C ASN A 193 -17.86 -19.03 3.23
N ASN A 194 -17.12 -17.96 3.55
CA ASN A 194 -17.44 -17.06 4.66
C ASN A 194 -18.30 -15.89 4.17
N SER A 195 -19.61 -15.97 4.46
CA SER A 195 -20.60 -14.96 4.05
C SER A 195 -20.41 -13.62 4.76
N GLU A 196 -19.73 -13.58 5.90
CA GLU A 196 -19.53 -12.36 6.66
C GLU A 196 -18.53 -11.44 5.91
N TYR A 197 -17.44 -12.00 5.36
CA TYR A 197 -16.48 -11.23 4.54
C TYR A 197 -17.13 -10.65 3.27
N VAL A 198 -17.98 -11.43 2.61
CA VAL A 198 -18.77 -10.96 1.46
C VAL A 198 -19.72 -9.84 1.88
N SER A 199 -20.39 -10.02 3.02
CA SER A 199 -21.29 -9.01 3.58
C SER A 199 -20.55 -7.73 3.97
N TYR A 200 -19.32 -7.82 4.45
CA TYR A 200 -18.48 -6.66 4.77
C TYR A 200 -18.18 -5.83 3.52
N ALA A 201 -17.73 -6.47 2.43
CA ALA A 201 -17.53 -5.79 1.15
C ALA A 201 -18.85 -5.22 0.58
N LYS A 202 -19.97 -5.93 0.74
CA LYS A 202 -21.30 -5.45 0.33
C LYS A 202 -21.72 -4.20 1.09
N ARG A 203 -21.61 -4.20 2.44
CA ARG A 203 -21.94 -3.04 3.28
C ARG A 203 -21.14 -1.81 2.88
N TRP A 204 -19.87 -2.00 2.48
CA TRP A 204 -19.04 -0.91 1.98
C TRP A 204 -19.60 -0.31 0.69
N ILE A 205 -19.89 -1.13 -0.33
CA ILE A 205 -20.47 -0.65 -1.61
C ILE A 205 -21.84 0.00 -1.41
N ASP A 206 -22.74 -0.65 -0.65
CA ASP A 206 -24.11 -0.15 -0.39
C ASP A 206 -24.12 1.18 0.39
N GLY A 207 -23.03 1.49 1.10
CA GLY A 207 -22.80 2.80 1.71
C GLY A 207 -22.75 3.93 0.70
N PHE A 208 -22.27 3.68 -0.52
CA PHE A 208 -22.05 4.69 -1.56
C PHE A 208 -23.18 4.85 -2.57
N ILE A 209 -24.08 3.87 -2.64
CA ILE A 209 -25.09 3.78 -3.70
C ILE A 209 -26.50 3.70 -3.12
N THR A 210 -27.50 4.08 -3.91
CA THR A 210 -28.91 3.96 -3.56
C THR A 210 -29.50 2.64 -4.06
N GLU A 211 -30.66 2.26 -3.55
CA GLU A 211 -31.38 1.06 -4.02
C GLU A 211 -31.82 1.18 -5.49
N GLU A 212 -31.96 2.40 -6.00
CA GLU A 212 -32.26 2.68 -7.41
C GLU A 212 -31.03 2.54 -8.33
N GLY A 213 -29.84 2.23 -7.80
CA GLY A 213 -28.63 2.05 -8.61
C GLY A 213 -27.97 3.35 -9.03
N THR A 214 -28.00 4.36 -8.16
CA THR A 214 -27.30 5.64 -8.37
C THR A 214 -26.31 5.92 -7.26
N PHE A 215 -25.25 6.68 -7.55
CA PHE A 215 -24.35 7.16 -6.50
C PHE A 215 -25.06 8.13 -5.57
N ARG A 216 -24.81 8.00 -4.26
CA ARG A 216 -25.27 9.00 -3.29
C ARG A 216 -24.63 10.37 -3.57
N PRO A 217 -25.31 11.48 -3.22
CA PRO A 217 -24.81 12.82 -3.51
C PRO A 217 -23.40 13.07 -2.96
N GLY A 218 -22.51 13.58 -3.81
CA GLY A 218 -21.15 13.99 -3.43
C GLY A 218 -20.11 12.88 -3.41
N VAL A 219 -20.52 11.61 -3.49
CA VAL A 219 -19.62 10.44 -3.44
C VAL A 219 -18.77 10.29 -4.70
N TYR A 220 -19.37 10.49 -5.87
CA TYR A 220 -18.75 10.26 -7.17
C TYR A 220 -18.96 11.46 -8.10
N LYS A 221 -17.92 11.83 -8.84
CA LYS A 221 -17.91 13.01 -9.71
C LYS A 221 -17.27 12.68 -11.05
N MET A 222 -18.08 12.15 -11.98
CA MET A 222 -17.64 11.77 -13.32
C MET A 222 -16.84 12.87 -14.06
N LYS A 223 -17.18 14.15 -13.89
CA LYS A 223 -16.48 15.28 -14.54
C LYS A 223 -15.01 15.45 -14.12
N GLU A 224 -14.58 14.81 -13.04
CA GLU A 224 -13.17 14.81 -12.64
C GLU A 224 -12.34 13.79 -13.45
N TYR A 225 -13.02 12.91 -14.20
CA TYR A 225 -12.47 11.89 -15.10
C TYR A 225 -11.31 11.12 -14.47
N LYS A 226 -11.48 10.67 -13.22
CA LYS A 226 -10.43 9.98 -12.46
C LYS A 226 -10.52 8.48 -12.68
N LEU A 227 -9.48 7.89 -13.28
CA LEU A 227 -9.40 6.43 -13.40
C LEU A 227 -9.44 5.74 -12.03
N ASP A 228 -8.89 6.37 -10.98
CA ASP A 228 -8.98 5.92 -9.58
C ASP A 228 -10.42 5.62 -9.11
N ASP A 229 -11.42 6.32 -9.64
CA ASP A 229 -12.82 6.12 -9.25
C ASP A 229 -13.44 4.92 -9.99
N ILE A 230 -12.72 4.22 -10.86
CA ILE A 230 -13.24 3.09 -11.63
C ILE A 230 -13.02 1.76 -10.90
N LEU A 231 -11.90 1.59 -10.19
CA LEU A 231 -11.54 0.33 -9.53
C LEU A 231 -12.66 -0.24 -8.62
N PRO A 232 -13.41 0.58 -7.85
CA PRO A 232 -14.51 0.05 -7.03
C PRO A 232 -15.65 -0.61 -7.82
N GLY A 233 -15.75 -0.32 -9.12
CA GLY A 233 -16.61 -1.06 -10.04
C GLY A 233 -16.35 -2.57 -10.06
N ARG A 234 -15.13 -3.03 -9.74
CA ARG A 234 -14.84 -4.47 -9.66
C ARG A 234 -15.62 -5.18 -8.56
N VAL A 235 -15.71 -4.54 -7.38
CA VAL A 235 -16.50 -5.07 -6.27
C VAL A 235 -17.99 -4.98 -6.61
N VAL A 236 -18.43 -3.93 -7.31
CA VAL A 236 -19.79 -3.83 -7.83
C VAL A 236 -20.13 -5.01 -8.75
N LEU A 237 -19.25 -5.37 -9.68
CA LEU A 237 -19.45 -6.51 -10.57
C LEU A 237 -19.48 -7.85 -9.83
N TYR A 238 -18.64 -8.02 -8.80
CA TYR A 238 -18.72 -9.20 -7.93
C TYR A 238 -20.08 -9.28 -7.22
N LEU A 239 -20.57 -8.18 -6.65
CA LEU A 239 -21.87 -8.17 -5.97
C LEU A 239 -23.03 -8.39 -6.94
N HIS A 240 -22.92 -7.90 -8.18
CA HIS A 240 -23.89 -8.21 -9.24
C HIS A 240 -23.93 -9.71 -9.52
N ASP A 241 -22.77 -10.35 -9.73
CA ASP A 241 -22.68 -11.80 -9.98
C ASP A 241 -23.30 -12.64 -8.84
N GLU A 242 -23.15 -12.19 -7.60
CA GLU A 242 -23.70 -12.90 -6.43
C GLU A 242 -25.20 -12.73 -6.23
N THR A 243 -25.76 -11.56 -6.59
CA THR A 243 -27.09 -11.16 -6.16
C THR A 243 -28.08 -10.96 -7.30
N ASP A 244 -27.60 -10.76 -8.52
CA ASP A 244 -28.37 -10.34 -9.70
C ASP A 244 -29.14 -9.01 -9.46
N GLU A 245 -28.75 -8.22 -8.45
CA GLU A 245 -29.41 -6.95 -8.15
C GLU A 245 -29.07 -5.88 -9.19
N ALA A 246 -30.11 -5.39 -9.89
CA ALA A 246 -29.98 -4.40 -10.97
C ALA A 246 -29.26 -3.10 -10.56
N LYS A 247 -29.28 -2.73 -9.27
CA LYS A 247 -28.59 -1.54 -8.77
C LYS A 247 -27.08 -1.60 -9.00
N TYR A 248 -26.47 -2.77 -8.89
CA TYR A 248 -25.04 -2.95 -9.14
C TYR A 248 -24.71 -2.79 -10.62
N LYS A 249 -25.54 -3.36 -11.51
CA LYS A 249 -25.37 -3.15 -12.95
C LYS A 249 -25.47 -1.67 -13.32
N SER A 250 -26.45 -0.95 -12.78
CA SER A 250 -26.62 0.50 -13.06
C SER A 250 -25.38 1.33 -12.67
N ILE A 251 -24.76 0.99 -11.54
CA ILE A 251 -23.49 1.60 -11.12
C ILE A 251 -22.35 1.23 -12.08
N ALA A 252 -22.24 -0.03 -12.47
CA ALA A 252 -21.24 -0.46 -13.44
C ALA A 252 -21.40 0.23 -14.80
N ASP A 253 -22.64 0.37 -15.29
CA ASP A 253 -22.96 1.10 -16.52
C ASP A 253 -22.55 2.59 -16.44
N THR A 254 -22.70 3.20 -15.26
CA THR A 254 -22.26 4.59 -15.00
C THR A 254 -20.73 4.73 -15.08
N LEU A 255 -19.98 3.74 -14.58
CA LEU A 255 -18.52 3.72 -14.65
C LEU A 255 -18.02 3.45 -16.08
N ILE A 256 -18.74 2.62 -16.85
CA ILE A 256 -18.47 2.41 -18.27
C ILE A 256 -18.73 3.69 -19.08
N LEU A 257 -19.81 4.42 -18.78
CA LEU A 257 -20.07 5.72 -19.39
C LEU A 257 -18.94 6.72 -19.11
N HIS A 258 -18.36 6.70 -17.91
CA HIS A 258 -17.16 7.47 -17.58
C HIS A 258 -16.01 7.10 -18.51
N LEU A 259 -15.64 5.82 -18.61
CA LEU A 259 -14.54 5.38 -19.47
C LEU A 259 -14.76 5.74 -20.95
N SER A 260 -16.01 5.68 -21.44
CA SER A 260 -16.33 6.07 -22.83
C SER A 260 -16.14 7.55 -23.12
N GLN A 261 -16.17 8.39 -22.07
CA GLN A 261 -16.02 9.85 -22.15
C GLN A 261 -14.68 10.31 -21.58
N GLN A 262 -13.84 9.37 -21.14
CA GLN A 262 -12.53 9.66 -20.58
C GLN A 262 -11.68 10.40 -21.63
N PRO A 263 -11.08 11.55 -21.29
CA PRO A 263 -10.17 12.24 -22.17
C PRO A 263 -8.98 11.36 -22.58
N LYS A 264 -8.51 11.51 -23.81
CA LYS A 264 -7.45 10.68 -24.40
C LYS A 264 -6.32 11.51 -25.00
N THR A 265 -5.11 10.95 -25.03
CA THR A 265 -3.96 11.42 -25.83
C THR A 265 -4.25 11.28 -27.31
N SER A 266 -3.39 11.84 -28.18
CA SER A 266 -3.64 11.84 -29.64
C SER A 266 -3.66 10.44 -30.26
N ASP A 267 -3.02 9.47 -29.62
CA ASP A 267 -3.00 8.04 -29.98
C ASP A 267 -4.01 7.19 -29.19
N GLY A 268 -4.90 7.83 -28.42
CA GLY A 268 -6.06 7.18 -27.80
C GLY A 268 -5.84 6.66 -26.37
N GLY A 269 -4.72 6.98 -25.73
CA GLY A 269 -4.44 6.60 -24.34
C GLY A 269 -5.21 7.43 -23.33
N TYR A 270 -5.79 6.80 -22.31
CA TYR A 270 -6.56 7.53 -21.29
C TYR A 270 -5.67 8.50 -20.52
N TRP A 271 -6.13 9.74 -20.40
CA TRP A 271 -5.60 10.64 -19.37
C TRP A 271 -5.87 10.03 -18.01
N HIS A 272 -4.92 10.11 -17.10
CA HIS A 272 -5.09 9.53 -15.77
C HIS A 272 -6.21 10.25 -14.99
N LYS A 273 -6.27 11.59 -15.12
CA LYS A 273 -7.30 12.48 -14.53
C LYS A 273 -7.51 13.71 -15.41
N GLU A 274 -8.69 14.35 -15.35
CA GLU A 274 -8.94 15.64 -16.02
C GLU A 274 -7.89 16.70 -15.64
N VAL A 275 -7.45 16.69 -14.38
CA VAL A 275 -6.44 17.62 -13.86
C VAL A 275 -5.00 17.30 -14.29
N TYR A 276 -4.79 16.15 -14.95
CA TYR A 276 -3.51 15.66 -15.48
C TYR A 276 -3.62 15.44 -16.98
N PRO A 277 -3.82 16.51 -17.76
CA PRO A 277 -4.07 16.40 -19.19
C PRO A 277 -2.87 15.78 -19.90
N TYR A 278 -3.13 14.91 -20.89
CA TYR A 278 -2.14 14.24 -21.72
C TYR A 278 -1.24 13.21 -21.00
N GLN A 279 -1.52 12.88 -19.73
CA GLN A 279 -0.70 12.00 -18.93
C GLN A 279 -1.29 10.60 -18.80
N MET A 280 -0.54 9.57 -19.18
CA MET A 280 -0.83 8.16 -18.91
C MET A 280 0.04 7.66 -17.76
N TRP A 281 -0.55 7.04 -16.74
CA TRP A 281 0.18 6.45 -15.61
C TRP A 281 -0.10 4.95 -15.52
N LEU A 282 0.91 4.16 -15.18
CA LEU A 282 0.82 2.69 -15.07
C LEU A 282 -0.33 2.24 -14.17
N ASP A 283 -0.55 2.97 -13.08
CA ASP A 283 -1.64 2.80 -12.12
C ASP A 283 -3.00 2.69 -12.82
N GLY A 284 -3.25 3.54 -13.82
CA GLY A 284 -4.53 3.66 -14.52
C GLY A 284 -5.01 2.35 -15.15
N ILE A 285 -4.09 1.49 -15.59
CA ILE A 285 -4.43 0.21 -16.22
C ILE A 285 -5.09 -0.75 -15.21
N PHE A 286 -4.56 -0.80 -13.98
CA PHE A 286 -5.20 -1.60 -12.94
C PHE A 286 -6.55 -1.00 -12.54
N MET A 287 -6.65 0.33 -12.47
CA MET A 287 -7.87 1.00 -12.02
C MET A 287 -9.03 0.83 -13.00
N ALA A 288 -8.76 0.95 -14.30
CA ALA A 288 -9.79 1.04 -15.34
C ALA A 288 -9.92 -0.24 -16.17
N ASP A 289 -8.82 -0.72 -16.74
CA ASP A 289 -8.85 -1.73 -17.80
C ASP A 289 -9.23 -3.13 -17.30
N VAL A 290 -8.85 -3.45 -16.05
CA VAL A 290 -9.29 -4.70 -15.42
C VAL A 290 -10.81 -4.68 -15.18
N PHE A 291 -11.37 -3.53 -14.81
CA PHE A 291 -12.81 -3.37 -14.60
C PHE A 291 -13.58 -3.47 -15.92
N SER A 292 -13.18 -2.75 -16.97
CA SER A 292 -13.86 -2.79 -18.27
C SER A 292 -13.80 -4.17 -18.92
N MET A 293 -12.69 -4.90 -18.79
CA MET A 293 -12.63 -6.29 -19.26
C MET A 293 -13.54 -7.23 -18.47
N GLN A 294 -13.63 -7.04 -17.14
CA GLN A 294 -14.59 -7.78 -16.31
C GLN A 294 -16.03 -7.47 -16.72
N TYR A 295 -16.34 -6.20 -17.00
CA TYR A 295 -17.64 -5.76 -17.51
C TYR A 295 -17.96 -6.38 -18.88
N ALA A 296 -16.99 -6.38 -19.79
CA ALA A 296 -17.08 -7.00 -21.12
C ALA A 296 -17.51 -8.46 -21.01
N SER A 297 -16.86 -9.20 -20.11
CA SER A 297 -17.16 -10.60 -19.84
C SER A 297 -18.53 -10.82 -19.22
N ALA A 298 -18.95 -9.94 -18.30
CA ALA A 298 -20.24 -10.09 -17.61
C ALA A 298 -21.45 -9.77 -18.51
N PHE A 299 -21.29 -8.84 -19.46
CA PHE A 299 -22.41 -8.28 -20.23
C PHE A 299 -22.29 -8.44 -21.75
N ASN A 300 -21.33 -9.23 -22.24
CA ASN A 300 -21.04 -9.43 -23.66
C ASN A 300 -20.73 -8.12 -24.42
N ALA A 301 -19.99 -7.21 -23.79
CA ALA A 301 -19.61 -5.92 -24.37
C ALA A 301 -18.16 -5.98 -24.90
N SER A 302 -17.97 -6.70 -26.01
CA SER A 302 -16.65 -7.11 -26.52
C SER A 302 -15.72 -5.95 -26.89
N GLU A 303 -16.27 -4.77 -27.21
CA GLU A 303 -15.49 -3.57 -27.53
C GLU A 303 -14.54 -3.15 -26.40
N TRP A 304 -14.86 -3.51 -25.16
CA TRP A 304 -14.03 -3.21 -24.00
C TRP A 304 -12.81 -4.14 -23.87
N TYR A 305 -12.78 -5.28 -24.57
CA TYR A 305 -11.54 -6.07 -24.69
C TYR A 305 -10.53 -5.35 -25.57
N ASP A 306 -10.94 -4.89 -26.75
CA ASP A 306 -10.08 -4.20 -27.70
C ASP A 306 -9.54 -2.89 -27.11
N GLU A 307 -10.42 -2.08 -26.51
CA GLU A 307 -10.03 -0.82 -25.87
C GLU A 307 -9.00 -1.05 -24.77
N SER A 308 -9.23 -2.01 -23.87
CA SER A 308 -8.33 -2.24 -22.76
C SER A 308 -7.01 -2.90 -23.17
N ILE A 309 -7.00 -3.74 -24.20
CA ILE A 309 -5.74 -4.24 -24.78
C ILE A 309 -4.95 -3.10 -25.43
N HIS A 310 -5.63 -2.16 -26.10
CA HIS A 310 -5.00 -0.95 -26.63
C HIS A 310 -4.34 -0.12 -25.51
N GLN A 311 -5.04 0.15 -24.41
CA GLN A 311 -4.47 0.88 -23.26
C GLN A 311 -3.24 0.17 -22.67
N ILE A 312 -3.32 -1.15 -22.47
CA ILE A 312 -2.22 -1.99 -21.97
C ILE A 312 -0.97 -1.83 -22.85
N LYS A 313 -1.13 -1.97 -24.18
CA LYS A 313 -0.02 -1.92 -25.14
C LYS A 313 0.56 -0.52 -25.26
N LEU A 314 -0.31 0.50 -25.34
CA LEU A 314 0.11 1.87 -25.57
C LEU A 314 0.98 2.39 -24.43
N ILE A 315 0.57 2.18 -23.18
CA ILE A 315 1.37 2.63 -22.04
C ILE A 315 2.69 1.87 -21.94
N TYR A 316 2.71 0.57 -22.29
CA TYR A 316 3.94 -0.22 -22.35
C TYR A 316 4.92 0.37 -23.36
N GLU A 317 4.45 0.64 -24.58
CA GLU A 317 5.27 1.23 -25.65
C GLU A 317 5.88 2.58 -25.24
N HIS A 318 5.12 3.43 -24.57
CA HIS A 318 5.59 4.75 -24.14
C HIS A 318 6.52 4.73 -22.93
N THR A 319 6.32 3.80 -21.99
CA THR A 319 7.02 3.79 -20.70
C THR A 319 8.17 2.79 -20.61
N LEU A 320 8.27 1.84 -21.54
CA LEU A 320 9.32 0.83 -21.54
C LEU A 320 10.71 1.45 -21.68
N ASP A 321 11.59 1.16 -20.74
CA ASP A 321 13.02 1.32 -20.94
C ASP A 321 13.63 0.03 -21.52
N PRO A 322 14.13 0.04 -22.77
CA PRO A 322 14.65 -1.17 -23.41
C PRO A 322 15.96 -1.69 -22.79
N THR A 323 16.62 -0.88 -21.95
CA THR A 323 17.89 -1.27 -21.31
C THR A 323 17.65 -2.14 -20.08
N THR A 324 16.73 -1.70 -19.22
CA THR A 324 16.39 -2.38 -17.96
C THR A 324 15.27 -3.39 -18.12
N GLY A 325 14.36 -3.18 -19.08
CA GLY A 325 13.10 -3.90 -19.22
C GLY A 325 12.01 -3.42 -18.27
N LEU A 326 12.27 -2.39 -17.46
CA LEU A 326 11.30 -1.79 -16.54
C LEU A 326 10.50 -0.69 -17.23
N LEU A 327 9.39 -0.29 -16.57
CA LEU A 327 8.48 0.74 -17.06
C LEU A 327 8.57 1.98 -16.17
N TYR A 328 8.76 3.15 -16.76
CA TYR A 328 8.63 4.43 -16.06
C TYR A 328 7.20 4.61 -15.51
N HIS A 329 7.05 5.24 -14.35
CA HIS A 329 5.73 5.42 -13.70
C HIS A 329 4.67 6.02 -14.64
N GLY A 330 5.03 7.03 -15.43
CA GLY A 330 4.09 7.62 -16.37
C GLY A 330 4.75 8.28 -17.58
N TRP A 331 3.89 8.69 -18.50
CA TRP A 331 4.25 9.35 -19.74
C TRP A 331 3.33 10.55 -19.97
N ASP A 332 3.88 11.67 -20.42
CA ASP A 332 3.14 12.88 -20.79
C ASP A 332 3.42 13.23 -22.26
N GLU A 333 2.39 13.13 -23.09
CA GLU A 333 2.45 13.46 -24.51
C GLU A 333 2.84 14.93 -24.75
N SER A 334 2.41 15.83 -23.87
CA SER A 334 2.72 17.26 -23.93
C SER A 334 4.12 17.60 -23.44
N LYS A 335 4.80 16.63 -22.80
CA LYS A 335 6.16 16.74 -22.26
C LYS A 335 6.32 17.92 -21.31
N ASN A 336 5.47 17.96 -20.27
CA ASN A 336 5.54 19.02 -19.26
C ASN A 336 6.97 19.14 -18.67
N PRO A 337 7.44 20.37 -18.39
CA PRO A 337 8.84 20.58 -17.99
C PRO A 337 9.16 20.24 -16.53
N VAL A 338 8.19 19.71 -15.76
CA VAL A 338 8.36 19.45 -14.32
C VAL A 338 8.98 18.10 -14.06
N TRP A 339 8.54 17.07 -14.79
CA TRP A 339 9.04 15.71 -14.62
C TRP A 339 9.23 14.96 -15.94
N ALA A 340 8.59 15.37 -17.02
CA ALA A 340 8.60 14.61 -18.26
C ALA A 340 9.94 14.80 -18.99
N HIS A 341 10.51 13.69 -19.44
CA HIS A 341 11.72 13.72 -20.27
C HIS A 341 11.45 14.53 -21.55
N PRO A 342 12.31 15.48 -21.95
CA PRO A 342 12.03 16.42 -23.04
C PRO A 342 11.83 15.74 -24.41
N GLU A 343 12.49 14.61 -24.64
CA GLU A 343 12.32 13.82 -25.87
C GLU A 343 11.26 12.72 -25.73
N ARG A 344 11.36 11.87 -24.70
CA ARG A 344 10.52 10.68 -24.52
C ARG A 344 9.16 10.94 -23.87
N GLY A 345 9.00 12.01 -23.09
CA GLY A 345 7.79 12.27 -22.30
C GLY A 345 7.66 11.44 -21.01
N THR A 346 8.59 10.52 -20.74
CA THR A 346 8.52 9.62 -19.58
C THR A 346 8.90 10.32 -18.27
N SER A 347 8.35 9.85 -17.15
CA SER A 347 8.83 10.17 -15.81
C SER A 347 10.27 9.66 -15.59
N PRO A 348 11.03 10.18 -14.62
CA PRO A 348 12.45 9.87 -14.53
C PRO A 348 12.76 8.55 -13.81
N GLU A 349 11.82 7.97 -13.06
CA GLU A 349 12.08 6.81 -12.20
C GLU A 349 11.15 5.61 -12.45
N PHE A 350 11.66 4.41 -12.16
CA PHE A 350 10.91 3.16 -12.09
C PHE A 350 10.34 2.97 -10.69
N TRP A 351 9.21 3.63 -10.40
CA TRP A 351 8.56 3.52 -9.10
C TRP A 351 7.91 2.15 -8.93
N GLY A 352 8.32 1.43 -7.88
CA GLY A 352 7.93 0.04 -7.66
C GLY A 352 6.44 -0.22 -7.71
N ARG A 353 5.62 0.56 -6.97
CA ARG A 353 4.17 0.30 -6.93
C ARG A 353 3.48 0.57 -8.27
N ALA A 354 3.90 1.57 -9.04
CA ALA A 354 3.34 1.81 -10.38
C ALA A 354 3.56 0.60 -11.30
N VAL A 355 4.78 0.04 -11.30
CA VAL A 355 5.07 -1.20 -12.03
C VAL A 355 4.29 -2.37 -11.46
N GLY A 356 4.10 -2.42 -10.14
CA GLY A 356 3.28 -3.42 -9.44
C GLY A 356 1.83 -3.43 -9.91
N TRP A 357 1.20 -2.26 -10.00
CA TRP A 357 -0.16 -2.12 -10.53
C TRP A 357 -0.27 -2.65 -11.95
N TYR A 358 0.67 -2.26 -12.82
CA TYR A 358 0.66 -2.70 -14.20
C TYR A 358 0.83 -4.22 -14.31
N LEU A 359 1.77 -4.82 -13.57
CA LEU A 359 1.98 -6.27 -13.57
C LEU A 359 0.76 -7.03 -13.03
N MET A 360 0.12 -6.51 -11.97
CA MET A 360 -1.15 -7.05 -11.48
C MET A 360 -2.27 -6.95 -12.53
N ALA A 361 -2.34 -5.83 -13.26
CA ALA A 361 -3.35 -5.64 -14.28
C ALA A 361 -3.22 -6.69 -15.39
N LEU A 362 -2.00 -7.02 -15.84
CA LEU A 362 -1.79 -8.04 -16.87
C LEU A 362 -2.38 -9.40 -16.49
N VAL A 363 -2.05 -9.92 -15.29
CA VAL A 363 -2.55 -11.24 -14.84
C VAL A 363 -4.04 -11.24 -14.49
N GLU A 364 -4.60 -10.09 -14.10
CA GLU A 364 -6.02 -9.92 -13.83
C GLU A 364 -6.85 -9.78 -15.11
N SER A 365 -6.36 -9.04 -16.10
CA SER A 365 -6.95 -8.93 -17.43
C SER A 365 -6.99 -10.27 -18.15
N LEU A 366 -5.94 -11.09 -18.02
CA LEU A 366 -5.87 -12.40 -18.68
C LEU A 366 -6.91 -13.42 -18.19
N ASP A 367 -7.59 -13.19 -17.06
CA ASP A 367 -8.76 -13.98 -16.65
C ASP A 367 -9.99 -13.70 -17.52
N TYR A 368 -10.07 -12.52 -18.16
CA TYR A 368 -11.24 -12.06 -18.91
C TYR A 368 -11.02 -12.01 -20.43
N ILE A 369 -9.79 -11.82 -20.90
CA ILE A 369 -9.48 -11.80 -22.33
C ILE A 369 -9.81 -13.18 -22.95
N PRO A 370 -10.69 -13.26 -23.95
CA PRO A 370 -11.05 -14.52 -24.60
C PRO A 370 -9.81 -15.26 -25.13
N GLU A 371 -9.74 -16.59 -24.95
CA GLU A 371 -8.58 -17.39 -25.35
C GLU A 371 -8.21 -17.25 -26.83
N ASN A 372 -9.19 -17.04 -27.69
CA ASN A 372 -9.04 -16.86 -29.13
C ASN A 372 -8.86 -15.39 -29.56
N HIS A 373 -8.78 -14.44 -28.63
CA HIS A 373 -8.55 -13.03 -28.95
C HIS A 373 -7.18 -12.87 -29.63
N PRO A 374 -7.10 -12.22 -30.81
CA PRO A 374 -5.88 -12.19 -31.63
C PRO A 374 -4.67 -11.57 -30.92
N GLU A 375 -4.93 -10.60 -30.03
CA GLU A 375 -3.90 -9.85 -29.30
C GLU A 375 -3.63 -10.38 -27.88
N ARG A 376 -4.29 -11.46 -27.44
CA ARG A 376 -4.04 -12.05 -26.11
C ARG A 376 -2.58 -12.44 -25.90
N LYS A 377 -1.95 -12.94 -26.97
CA LYS A 377 -0.53 -13.31 -26.99
C LYS A 377 0.40 -12.11 -26.74
N ASP A 378 -0.01 -10.90 -27.12
CA ASP A 378 0.80 -9.69 -26.93
C ASP A 378 0.80 -9.33 -25.43
N VAL A 379 -0.35 -9.41 -24.77
CA VAL A 379 -0.47 -9.22 -23.31
C VAL A 379 0.35 -10.26 -22.54
N ILE A 380 0.31 -11.54 -22.96
CA ILE A 380 1.13 -12.60 -22.37
C ILE A 380 2.63 -12.30 -22.56
N LYS A 381 3.03 -11.81 -23.74
CA LYS A 381 4.43 -11.46 -24.00
C LYS A 381 4.90 -10.31 -23.10
N ILE A 382 4.08 -9.27 -22.95
CA ILE A 382 4.35 -8.15 -22.04
C ILE A 382 4.50 -8.66 -20.60
N LEU A 383 3.61 -9.55 -20.15
CA LEU A 383 3.69 -10.18 -18.82
C LEU A 383 5.02 -10.92 -18.64
N GLN A 384 5.42 -11.74 -19.61
CA GLN A 384 6.67 -12.51 -19.54
C GLN A 384 7.90 -11.59 -19.49
N ASP A 385 7.95 -10.56 -20.34
CA ASP A 385 9.07 -9.62 -20.39
C ASP A 385 9.20 -8.83 -19.09
N LEU A 386 8.09 -8.27 -18.60
CA LEU A 386 8.10 -7.48 -17.38
C LEU A 386 8.38 -8.35 -16.15
N SER A 387 7.86 -9.58 -16.10
CA SER A 387 8.16 -10.53 -15.03
C SER A 387 9.65 -10.87 -14.96
N ALA A 388 10.30 -11.05 -16.13
CA ALA A 388 11.74 -11.27 -16.19
C ALA A 388 12.54 -10.05 -15.68
N ALA A 389 12.13 -8.84 -16.04
CA ALA A 389 12.75 -7.61 -15.54
C ALA A 389 12.55 -7.46 -14.02
N VAL A 390 11.32 -7.58 -13.52
CA VAL A 390 11.02 -7.49 -12.08
C VAL A 390 11.82 -8.54 -11.29
N LYS A 391 11.84 -9.80 -11.73
CA LYS A 391 12.62 -10.85 -11.08
C LYS A 391 14.12 -10.54 -11.02
N LYS A 392 14.69 -9.94 -12.07
CA LYS A 392 16.10 -9.50 -12.11
C LYS A 392 16.41 -8.43 -11.04
N TYR A 393 15.45 -7.58 -10.71
CA TYR A 393 15.61 -6.50 -9.71
C TYR A 393 15.13 -6.88 -8.31
N GLN A 394 14.82 -8.16 -8.06
CA GLN A 394 14.61 -8.62 -6.70
C GLN A 394 15.93 -8.50 -5.92
N ASP A 395 15.87 -7.88 -4.75
CA ASP A 395 17.05 -7.74 -3.92
C ASP A 395 17.50 -9.13 -3.39
N PRO A 396 18.81 -9.47 -3.45
CA PRO A 396 19.29 -10.77 -3.01
C PRO A 396 19.06 -11.04 -1.52
N GLN A 397 18.96 -10.02 -0.68
CA GLN A 397 18.61 -10.08 0.74
C GLN A 397 18.01 -8.72 1.17
N PRO A 398 16.67 -8.60 1.18
CA PRO A 398 15.82 -9.60 1.81
C PRO A 398 14.96 -10.49 0.90
N LYS A 399 15.12 -10.49 -0.44
CA LYS A 399 14.16 -11.08 -1.42
C LYS A 399 12.92 -10.23 -1.68
N LEU A 400 13.06 -8.92 -1.53
CA LEU A 400 11.99 -7.94 -1.78
C LEU A 400 12.48 -6.87 -2.78
N TRP A 401 11.63 -5.89 -3.07
CA TRP A 401 11.92 -4.85 -4.05
C TRP A 401 11.98 -3.47 -3.40
N TYR A 402 12.82 -2.62 -3.97
CA TYR A 402 12.98 -1.24 -3.55
C TYR A 402 11.88 -0.33 -4.08
N GLN A 403 11.65 0.78 -3.38
CA GLN A 403 10.77 1.86 -3.79
C GLN A 403 11.11 2.39 -5.19
N VAL A 404 12.41 2.57 -5.49
CA VAL A 404 12.91 2.78 -6.85
C VAL A 404 13.72 1.56 -7.28
N LEU A 405 13.20 0.82 -8.27
CA LEU A 405 13.56 -0.59 -8.51
C LEU A 405 15.03 -0.82 -8.88
N ASP A 406 15.58 0.03 -9.74
CA ASP A 406 16.94 -0.13 -10.29
C ASP A 406 18.03 0.50 -9.42
N LYS A 407 17.65 1.15 -8.32
CA LYS A 407 18.53 1.96 -7.46
C LYS A 407 18.66 1.39 -6.05
N GLY A 408 18.60 0.07 -5.89
CA GLY A 408 18.67 -0.57 -4.56
C GLY A 408 19.93 -0.24 -3.76
N ASN A 409 21.05 0.01 -4.44
CA ASN A 409 22.32 0.40 -3.81
C ASN A 409 22.46 1.92 -3.57
N GLN A 410 21.47 2.73 -3.96
CA GLN A 410 21.53 4.18 -3.78
C GLN A 410 21.07 4.54 -2.37
N GLU A 411 21.89 5.36 -1.69
CA GLU A 411 21.58 5.86 -0.35
C GLU A 411 20.21 6.54 -0.30
N GLY A 412 19.46 6.28 0.77
CA GLY A 412 18.11 6.79 0.98
C GLY A 412 16.99 5.93 0.39
N ASN A 413 17.28 5.02 -0.56
CA ASN A 413 16.30 4.06 -1.04
C ASN A 413 15.96 3.02 0.04
N TRP A 414 14.82 2.37 -0.11
CA TRP A 414 14.29 1.46 0.91
C TRP A 414 13.36 0.39 0.30
N ILE A 415 13.26 -0.76 0.97
CA ILE A 415 12.37 -1.87 0.59
C ILE A 415 10.92 -1.47 0.81
N GLU A 416 10.09 -1.57 -0.23
CA GLU A 416 8.70 -1.14 -0.19
C GLU A 416 7.76 -2.35 -0.26
N THR A 417 6.82 -2.43 0.68
CA THR A 417 6.05 -3.67 0.90
C THR A 417 4.89 -3.86 -0.05
N SER A 418 4.27 -2.78 -0.56
CA SER A 418 3.16 -2.93 -1.52
C SER A 418 3.64 -3.47 -2.86
N CYS A 419 4.67 -2.87 -3.48
CA CYS A 419 5.20 -3.34 -4.76
C CYS A 419 5.73 -4.76 -4.66
N SER A 420 6.40 -5.10 -3.55
CA SER A 420 6.91 -6.45 -3.32
C SER A 420 5.78 -7.48 -3.28
N ALA A 421 4.68 -7.18 -2.59
CA ALA A 421 3.51 -8.05 -2.55
C ALA A 421 2.80 -8.13 -3.91
N MET A 422 2.67 -7.01 -4.64
CA MET A 422 2.07 -6.96 -5.98
C MET A 422 2.86 -7.80 -6.99
N PHE A 423 4.19 -7.68 -6.98
CA PHE A 423 5.06 -8.48 -7.84
C PHE A 423 4.95 -9.95 -7.53
N ALA A 424 5.12 -10.33 -6.26
CA ALA A 424 5.00 -11.73 -5.84
C ALA A 424 3.62 -12.30 -6.22
N TYR A 425 2.53 -11.52 -6.06
CA TYR A 425 1.19 -11.94 -6.45
C TYR A 425 1.11 -12.23 -7.94
N ALA A 426 1.55 -11.29 -8.77
CA ALA A 426 1.47 -11.45 -10.22
C ALA A 426 2.40 -12.57 -10.73
N LEU A 427 3.57 -12.76 -10.12
CA LEU A 427 4.46 -13.88 -10.44
C LEU A 427 3.83 -15.24 -10.09
N ALA A 428 3.23 -15.37 -8.90
CA ALA A 428 2.53 -16.58 -8.47
C ALA A 428 1.32 -16.88 -9.37
N LYS A 429 0.50 -15.86 -9.66
CA LYS A 429 -0.69 -16.00 -10.51
C LYS A 429 -0.32 -16.30 -11.97
N GLY A 430 0.68 -15.62 -12.52
CA GLY A 430 1.18 -15.88 -13.86
C GLY A 430 1.71 -17.31 -14.01
N HIS A 431 2.31 -17.87 -12.96
CA HIS A 431 2.66 -19.29 -12.91
C HIS A 431 1.42 -20.19 -12.87
N ARG A 432 0.46 -19.94 -11.96
CA ARG A 432 -0.79 -20.72 -11.87
C ARG A 432 -1.56 -20.76 -13.19
N GLN A 433 -1.57 -19.65 -13.93
CA GLN A 433 -2.20 -19.54 -15.25
C GLN A 433 -1.40 -20.20 -16.39
N GLY A 434 -0.17 -20.65 -16.13
CA GLY A 434 0.70 -21.32 -17.10
C GLY A 434 1.49 -20.39 -18.02
N PHE A 435 1.57 -19.08 -17.71
CA PHE A 435 2.32 -18.11 -18.51
C PHE A 435 3.78 -17.95 -18.07
N LEU A 436 4.08 -18.31 -16.82
CA LEU A 436 5.40 -18.24 -16.20
C LEU A 436 5.83 -19.61 -15.66
N ASP A 437 7.13 -19.91 -15.72
CA ASP A 437 7.67 -21.16 -15.19
C ASP A 437 7.71 -21.21 -13.65
N GLU A 438 8.01 -22.37 -13.08
CA GLU A 438 8.02 -22.63 -11.64
C GLU A 438 9.00 -21.73 -10.86
N SER A 439 10.05 -21.21 -11.52
CA SER A 439 11.02 -20.35 -10.87
C SER A 439 10.41 -19.01 -10.42
N TYR A 440 9.29 -18.59 -11.01
CA TYR A 440 8.57 -17.40 -10.60
C TYR A 440 7.70 -17.65 -9.35
N LEU A 441 7.13 -18.85 -9.21
CA LEU A 441 6.45 -19.25 -7.98
C LEU A 441 7.43 -19.32 -6.80
N ALA A 442 8.66 -19.82 -7.03
CA ALA A 442 9.71 -19.81 -6.01
C ALA A 442 10.03 -18.38 -5.54
N THR A 443 10.26 -17.46 -6.49
CA THR A 443 10.48 -16.04 -6.22
C THR A 443 9.33 -15.41 -5.42
N ALA A 444 8.08 -15.74 -5.74
CA ALA A 444 6.91 -15.24 -5.02
C ALA A 444 6.83 -15.76 -3.57
N ASN A 445 7.17 -17.03 -3.33
CA ASN A 445 7.20 -17.60 -1.98
C ASN A 445 8.32 -16.99 -1.12
N GLU A 446 9.51 -16.79 -1.69
CA GLU A 446 10.61 -16.11 -1.01
C GLU A 446 10.22 -14.70 -0.56
N ALA A 447 9.58 -13.95 -1.45
CA ALA A 447 9.08 -12.61 -1.14
C ALA A 447 7.97 -12.63 -0.07
N PHE A 448 7.04 -13.59 -0.12
CA PHE A 448 6.00 -13.74 0.89
C PHE A 448 6.60 -14.01 2.27
N ASP A 449 7.51 -14.98 2.38
CA ASP A 449 8.14 -15.30 3.65
C ASP A 449 9.01 -14.12 4.15
N ALA A 450 9.70 -13.39 3.26
CA ALA A 450 10.46 -12.19 3.63
C ALA A 450 9.58 -11.03 4.14
N LEU A 451 8.40 -10.81 3.55
CA LEU A 451 7.41 -9.84 4.05
C LEU A 451 7.01 -10.18 5.48
N LEU A 452 6.67 -11.45 5.75
CA LEU A 452 6.32 -11.92 7.08
C LEU A 452 7.49 -11.79 8.05
N ASP A 453 8.70 -12.14 7.63
CA ASP A 453 9.88 -12.15 8.50
C ASP A 453 10.30 -10.75 8.96
N GLN A 454 10.02 -9.70 8.17
CA GLN A 454 10.60 -8.36 8.40
C GLN A 454 9.58 -7.24 8.59
N TYR A 455 8.38 -7.36 8.02
CA TYR A 455 7.46 -6.23 7.91
C TYR A 455 6.03 -6.51 8.40
N VAL A 456 5.71 -7.75 8.78
CA VAL A 456 4.42 -8.07 9.39
C VAL A 456 4.56 -8.19 10.90
N TYR A 457 3.70 -7.47 11.61
CA TYR A 457 3.63 -7.43 13.06
C TYR A 457 2.24 -7.83 13.56
N VAL A 458 2.15 -8.17 14.84
CA VAL A 458 0.91 -8.49 15.54
C VAL A 458 0.82 -7.62 16.79
N ASP A 459 -0.31 -6.96 16.99
CA ASP A 459 -0.60 -6.25 18.25
C ASP A 459 -1.02 -7.23 19.37
N ASP A 460 -1.16 -6.70 20.58
CA ASP A 460 -1.62 -7.48 21.74
C ASP A 460 -3.08 -7.94 21.65
N SER A 461 -3.86 -7.38 20.70
CA SER A 461 -5.22 -7.83 20.38
C SER A 461 -5.24 -8.94 19.33
N GLY A 462 -4.08 -9.34 18.80
CA GLY A 462 -3.95 -10.35 17.75
C GLY A 462 -4.19 -9.85 16.33
N ASN A 463 -4.27 -8.53 16.11
CA ASN A 463 -4.44 -7.96 14.78
C ASN A 463 -3.09 -7.87 14.07
N LEU A 464 -3.10 -8.21 12.77
CA LEU A 464 -1.97 -8.07 11.88
C LEU A 464 -1.79 -6.63 11.41
N HIS A 465 -0.53 -6.23 11.32
CA HIS A 465 -0.08 -4.94 10.82
C HIS A 465 1.02 -5.10 9.77
N LEU A 466 0.98 -4.32 8.69
CA LEU A 466 2.02 -4.30 7.65
C LEU A 466 2.71 -2.94 7.62
N ASP A 467 4.02 -2.93 7.85
CA ASP A 467 4.83 -1.70 7.81
C ASP A 467 5.42 -1.43 6.41
N GLN A 468 6.06 -0.27 6.25
CA GLN A 468 6.88 0.10 5.09
C GLN A 468 6.12 0.08 3.75
N THR A 469 4.87 0.51 3.77
CA THR A 469 4.11 0.79 2.54
C THR A 469 4.19 2.27 2.20
N VAL A 470 4.56 2.64 0.97
CA VAL A 470 4.58 4.05 0.58
C VAL A 470 3.15 4.62 0.51
N LYS A 471 2.90 5.82 1.03
CA LYS A 471 1.57 6.45 1.02
C LYS A 471 1.07 6.79 -0.38
N ILE A 472 1.87 7.50 -1.17
CA ILE A 472 1.43 8.08 -2.44
C ILE A 472 2.60 8.30 -3.42
N GLY A 473 2.40 7.99 -4.69
CA GLY A 473 3.26 8.49 -5.77
C GLY A 473 2.39 9.32 -6.72
N THR A 474 2.82 10.52 -7.08
CA THR A 474 2.10 11.38 -8.02
C THR A 474 3.05 12.03 -9.01
N LEU A 475 2.61 12.20 -10.24
CA LEU A 475 3.28 13.00 -11.27
C LEU A 475 2.53 14.32 -11.51
N ASN A 476 2.10 14.97 -10.43
CA ASN A 476 1.39 16.24 -10.51
C ASN A 476 2.29 17.34 -11.14
N PRO A 477 1.95 17.89 -12.31
CA PRO A 477 2.78 18.87 -13.01
C PRO A 477 2.86 20.23 -12.29
N LYS A 478 2.18 20.41 -11.16
CA LYS A 478 2.28 21.64 -10.34
C LYS A 478 3.35 21.56 -9.26
N ASN A 479 3.62 20.38 -8.71
CA ASN A 479 4.41 20.26 -7.48
C ASN A 479 5.07 18.90 -7.24
N SER A 480 5.04 17.98 -8.21
CA SER A 480 5.76 16.71 -8.10
C SER A 480 6.75 16.55 -9.25
N LYS A 481 8.03 16.47 -8.90
CA LYS A 481 9.12 16.22 -9.84
C LYS A 481 9.21 14.76 -10.28
N GLY A 482 8.61 13.85 -9.51
CA GLY A 482 8.71 12.42 -9.76
C GLY A 482 10.14 11.91 -9.82
N ASP A 483 11.11 12.61 -9.22
CA ASP A 483 12.52 12.22 -9.17
C ASP A 483 12.81 11.26 -8.00
N PHE A 484 14.04 10.73 -7.95
CA PHE A 484 14.45 9.83 -6.88
C PHE A 484 14.15 10.39 -5.48
N GLU A 485 14.52 11.65 -5.22
CA GLU A 485 14.32 12.30 -3.92
C GLU A 485 12.84 12.35 -3.55
N TYR A 486 11.97 12.72 -4.49
CA TYR A 486 10.53 12.70 -4.29
C TYR A 486 10.02 11.31 -3.85
N TYR A 487 10.41 10.23 -4.56
CA TYR A 487 9.91 8.90 -4.22
C TYR A 487 10.46 8.35 -2.91
N VAL A 488 11.74 8.59 -2.58
CA VAL A 488 12.35 8.00 -1.39
C VAL A 488 11.99 8.74 -0.10
N THR A 489 11.66 10.03 -0.19
CA THR A 489 11.19 10.86 0.95
C THR A 489 9.68 10.85 1.16
N THR A 490 8.93 10.19 0.27
CA THR A 490 7.49 10.02 0.46
C THR A 490 7.21 9.23 1.74
N GLU A 491 6.23 9.71 2.51
CA GLU A 491 5.73 9.08 3.74
C GLU A 491 5.52 7.58 3.59
N ARG A 492 6.03 6.84 4.58
CA ARG A 492 5.86 5.40 4.73
C ARG A 492 4.78 5.16 5.76
N ARG A 493 3.95 4.16 5.57
CA ARG A 493 2.77 3.93 6.40
C ARG A 493 2.71 2.48 6.82
N ILE A 494 2.37 2.31 8.08
CA ILE A 494 1.77 1.06 8.55
C ILE A 494 0.31 1.03 8.11
N ASP A 495 -0.16 -0.16 7.72
CA ASP A 495 -1.55 -0.43 7.39
C ASP A 495 -2.14 0.46 6.29
N ASP A 496 -1.28 0.94 5.37
CA ASP A 496 -1.80 1.50 4.14
C ASP A 496 -2.46 0.39 3.32
N TYR A 497 -3.73 0.60 2.97
CA TYR A 497 -4.56 -0.41 2.32
C TYR A 497 -4.03 -0.85 0.95
N LYS A 498 -3.20 -0.05 0.27
CA LYS A 498 -2.52 -0.47 -0.96
C LYS A 498 -1.55 -1.61 -0.68
N GLY A 499 -0.87 -1.59 0.47
CA GLY A 499 0.00 -2.66 0.95
C GLY A 499 -0.79 -3.85 1.48
N LEU A 500 -1.72 -3.61 2.41
CA LEU A 500 -2.52 -4.67 3.03
C LEU A 500 -3.32 -5.48 2.00
N ALA A 501 -3.94 -4.81 1.02
CA ALA A 501 -4.68 -5.49 -0.04
C ALA A 501 -3.75 -6.29 -0.96
N SER A 502 -2.56 -5.77 -1.29
CA SER A 502 -1.56 -6.51 -2.07
C SER A 502 -1.12 -7.78 -1.36
N LEU A 503 -0.82 -7.69 -0.06
CA LEU A 503 -0.46 -8.85 0.76
C LEU A 503 -1.63 -9.83 0.88
N LEU A 504 -2.86 -9.34 1.01
CA LEU A 504 -4.06 -10.20 1.02
C LEU A 504 -4.22 -10.96 -0.31
N PHE A 505 -4.11 -10.28 -1.45
CA PHE A 505 -4.16 -10.93 -2.77
C PHE A 505 -3.08 -12.01 -2.91
N LEU A 506 -1.84 -11.70 -2.52
CA LEU A 506 -0.72 -12.65 -2.50
C LEU A 506 -1.02 -13.87 -1.61
N SER A 507 -1.53 -13.64 -0.40
CA SER A 507 -1.85 -14.71 0.56
C SER A 507 -2.95 -15.64 0.02
N ILE A 508 -3.98 -15.06 -0.61
CA ILE A 508 -5.05 -15.81 -1.26
C ILE A 508 -4.49 -16.68 -2.40
N GLU A 509 -3.63 -16.11 -3.25
CA GLU A 509 -3.05 -16.80 -4.41
C GLU A 509 -2.14 -17.96 -3.98
N LEU A 510 -1.31 -17.75 -2.94
CA LEU A 510 -0.41 -18.77 -2.40
C LEU A 510 -1.11 -19.79 -1.49
N ASN A 511 -2.38 -19.60 -1.14
CA ASN A 511 -3.11 -20.41 -0.16
C ASN A 511 -2.42 -20.44 1.22
N ARG A 512 -2.04 -19.26 1.72
CA ARG A 512 -1.26 -19.11 2.95
C ARG A 512 -2.01 -18.37 4.05
#